data_AF-A0A6C8F3D3-F1
#
_entry.id   AF-A0A6C8F3D3-F1
#
_cell.length_a   1.000
_cell.length_b   1.000
_cell.length_c   1.000
_cell.angle_alpha   90.00
_cell.angle_beta   90.00
_cell.angle_gamma   90.00
#
_symmetry.space_group_name_H-M   'P 1'
#
loop_
_entity.id
_entity.type
_entity.pdbx_description
1 polymer ?
#
loop_
_entity_poly.entity_id
_entity_poly.type
_entity_poly.pdbx_seq_one_letter_code
_entity_poly.pdbx_strand_id
1 'polypeptide(L)'
;MIIPSDYACNDFNSFLPVTEVLYTGAPYYFSGHSLMAVAISRVTPAVVQRLQVPVQVLLYAGLFIFSQYLVSWLHLPLPANLVGMVFMLALIVCRIIPLSWVRAGARWLLAEMLLFFVPAVVAVVNYAHLLLVDGWRIFSVIAISTLMVLGATAWVVDKVYRYEMSRLNRE
;
A
#
# COMPACT_ATOMS: atom_id res chain seq x y z
N MET A 1 -1.09 -34.72 33.83
CA MET A 1 -0.01 -34.03 33.11
C MET A 1 -0.61 -32.76 32.55
N ILE A 2 -0.29 -31.64 33.20
CA ILE A 2 -1.01 -30.36 33.13
C ILE A 2 -0.55 -29.63 31.86
N ILE A 3 -1.49 -29.32 30.96
CA ILE A 3 -1.22 -28.49 29.78
C ILE A 3 -1.01 -27.06 30.30
N PRO A 4 0.15 -26.41 30.07
CA PRO A 4 0.38 -25.07 30.58
C PRO A 4 -0.52 -24.08 29.83
N SER A 5 -1.48 -23.49 30.56
CA SER A 5 -2.31 -22.35 30.17
C SER A 5 -1.52 -21.02 30.19
N ASP A 6 -0.22 -21.07 29.87
CA ASP A 6 0.68 -19.91 29.90
C ASP A 6 1.18 -19.48 28.50
N TYR A 7 1.06 -20.36 27.50
CA TYR A 7 1.52 -20.06 26.13
C TYR A 7 0.52 -19.25 25.30
N ALA A 8 -0.77 -19.20 25.67
CA ALA A 8 -1.79 -18.50 24.89
C ALA A 8 -1.86 -16.98 25.15
N CYS A 9 -1.42 -16.51 26.32
CA CYS A 9 -1.47 -15.07 26.66
C CYS A 9 -0.19 -14.30 26.33
N ASN A 10 0.97 -14.97 26.29
CA ASN A 10 2.26 -14.29 26.13
C ASN A 10 2.68 -14.06 24.66
N ASP A 11 2.07 -14.76 23.70
CA ASP A 11 2.39 -14.59 22.25
C ASP A 11 1.53 -13.49 21.58
N PHE A 12 0.37 -13.15 22.15
CA PHE A 12 -0.42 -12.02 21.65
C PHE A 12 0.26 -10.67 21.94
N ASN A 13 1.04 -10.57 23.03
CA ASN A 13 1.78 -9.37 23.41
C ASN A 13 3.17 -9.24 22.75
N SER A 14 3.69 -10.28 22.09
CA SER A 14 4.95 -10.22 21.31
C SER A 14 4.74 -9.78 19.86
N PHE A 15 3.51 -9.87 19.34
CA PHE A 15 3.12 -9.32 18.02
C PHE A 15 2.53 -7.90 18.10
N LEU A 16 2.16 -7.41 19.29
CA LEU A 16 1.72 -6.03 19.52
C LEU A 16 2.82 -4.96 19.76
N PRO A 17 4.13 -5.24 19.97
CA PRO A 17 5.09 -4.19 20.35
C PRO A 17 5.59 -3.37 19.15
N VAL A 18 5.22 -3.70 17.90
CA VAL A 18 5.56 -2.86 16.73
C VAL A 18 4.46 -1.83 16.42
N THR A 19 3.21 -2.11 16.81
CA THR A 19 2.07 -1.22 16.48
C THR A 19 1.87 -0.13 17.54
N GLU A 20 2.21 -0.38 18.82
CA GLU A 20 2.07 0.62 19.89
C GLU A 20 3.26 1.59 20.03
N VAL A 21 4.45 1.26 19.50
CA VAL A 21 5.66 2.10 19.65
C VAL A 21 5.66 3.34 18.74
N LEU A 22 4.84 3.42 17.69
CA LEU A 22 4.84 4.59 16.78
C LEU A 22 3.70 5.60 17.04
N TYR A 23 2.74 5.31 17.93
CA TYR A 23 1.64 6.23 18.24
C TYR A 23 1.74 6.94 19.60
N THR A 24 2.59 6.47 20.51
CA THR A 24 2.79 7.11 21.83
C THR A 24 4.18 7.76 21.92
N GLY A 25 4.42 8.75 21.06
CA GLY A 25 5.57 9.64 21.15
C GLY A 25 5.26 10.84 22.04
N ALA A 26 5.36 10.67 23.36
CA ALA A 26 5.35 11.80 24.28
C ALA A 26 6.65 12.63 24.17
N PRO A 27 6.57 13.97 24.32
CA PRO A 27 7.59 14.92 23.88
C PRO A 27 8.64 15.16 24.96
N TYR A 28 9.86 14.63 24.79
CA TYR A 28 10.93 14.83 25.77
C TYR A 28 12.32 15.01 25.16
N TYR A 29 12.49 15.89 24.20
CA TYR A 29 13.76 16.59 23.87
C TYR A 29 13.30 17.81 23.07
N PHE A 30 13.30 19.03 23.60
CA PHE A 30 14.50 19.84 23.68
C PHE A 30 14.13 21.16 24.39
N SER A 31 14.40 21.24 25.70
CA SER A 31 14.49 22.54 26.38
C SER A 31 15.76 23.24 25.89
N GLY A 32 15.64 24.52 25.60
CA GLY A 32 16.52 25.25 24.70
C GLY A 32 17.99 25.30 25.10
N HIS A 33 18.83 25.48 24.07
CA HIS A 33 19.79 26.59 23.97
C HIS A 33 20.59 26.46 22.65
N SER A 34 20.10 27.04 21.57
CA SER A 34 20.93 27.69 20.53
C SER A 34 20.07 28.66 19.72
N LEU A 35 19.87 29.87 20.26
CA LEU A 35 19.73 31.06 19.41
C LEU A 35 20.96 31.10 18.49
N MET A 36 20.76 31.51 17.22
CA MET A 36 21.80 31.83 16.24
C MET A 36 22.38 30.68 15.39
N ALA A 37 21.57 30.00 14.58
CA ALA A 37 22.04 29.54 13.27
C ALA A 37 20.84 29.22 12.36
N VAL A 38 20.81 29.85 11.19
CA VAL A 38 19.90 29.53 10.08
C VAL A 38 18.48 30.11 10.22
N ALA A 39 18.43 31.41 10.49
CA ALA A 39 17.68 32.26 9.57
C ALA A 39 18.45 32.26 8.23
N ILE A 40 17.73 32.16 7.11
CA ILE A 40 18.20 31.95 5.72
C ILE A 40 18.10 30.47 5.29
N SER A 41 16.89 30.06 4.88
CA SER A 41 16.67 29.89 3.43
C SER A 41 15.18 29.92 3.11
N ARG A 42 14.77 31.12 2.67
CA ARG A 42 13.74 31.42 1.68
C ARG A 42 12.42 30.66 1.76
N VAL A 43 11.44 31.39 2.25
CA VAL A 43 10.02 31.45 1.85
C VAL A 43 9.79 31.04 0.37
N THR A 44 9.88 29.75 0.09
CA THR A 44 9.43 29.10 -1.15
C THR A 44 9.18 27.61 -0.87
N PRO A 45 8.06 27.23 -0.22
CA PRO A 45 7.58 25.87 -0.47
C PRO A 45 6.05 25.70 -0.59
N ALA A 46 5.21 26.71 -0.37
CA ALA A 46 3.75 26.49 -0.42
C ALA A 46 3.20 26.44 -1.86
N VAL A 47 3.70 27.30 -2.75
CA VAL A 47 3.25 27.38 -4.15
C VAL A 47 3.90 26.29 -5.01
N VAL A 48 5.19 26.01 -4.79
CA VAL A 48 5.91 24.94 -5.48
C VAL A 48 5.30 23.58 -5.14
N GLN A 49 4.85 23.34 -3.90
CA GLN A 49 4.21 22.10 -3.50
C GLN A 49 2.80 21.92 -4.09
N ARG A 50 2.04 23.00 -4.30
CA ARG A 50 0.76 22.95 -5.02
C ARG A 50 0.94 22.72 -6.53
N LEU A 51 2.04 23.17 -7.13
CA LEU A 51 2.37 22.89 -8.53
C LEU A 51 3.06 21.53 -8.74
N GLN A 52 3.76 21.02 -7.72
CA GLN A 52 4.45 19.73 -7.76
C GLN A 52 3.48 18.55 -7.88
N VAL A 53 2.33 18.61 -7.19
CA VAL A 53 1.32 17.55 -7.24
C VAL A 53 0.79 17.30 -8.66
N PRO A 54 0.29 18.30 -9.42
CA PRO A 54 -0.18 18.07 -10.79
C PRO A 54 0.96 17.66 -11.73
N VAL A 55 2.17 18.20 -11.56
CA VAL A 55 3.36 17.77 -12.34
C VAL A 55 3.68 16.30 -12.07
N GLN A 56 3.56 15.86 -10.82
CA GLN A 56 3.82 14.49 -10.44
C GLN A 56 2.74 13.53 -10.94
N VAL A 57 1.47 13.94 -10.93
CA VAL A 57 0.38 13.21 -11.57
C VAL A 57 0.61 13.09 -13.07
N LEU A 58 1.07 14.17 -13.73
CA LEU A 58 1.47 14.13 -15.13
C LEU A 58 2.63 13.16 -15.37
N LEU A 59 3.62 13.13 -14.47
CA LEU A 59 4.74 12.21 -14.54
C LEU A 59 4.26 10.76 -14.42
N TYR A 60 3.36 10.46 -13.47
CA TYR A 60 2.73 9.13 -13.37
C TYR A 60 1.95 8.75 -14.63
N ALA A 61 1.18 9.68 -15.19
CA ALA A 61 0.45 9.46 -16.44
C ALA A 61 1.40 9.21 -17.61
N GLY A 62 2.47 9.99 -17.73
CA GLY A 62 3.51 9.80 -18.76
C GLY A 62 4.24 8.47 -18.61
N LEU A 63 4.54 8.07 -17.39
CA LEU A 63 5.16 6.78 -17.07
C LEU A 63 4.23 5.61 -17.38
N PHE A 64 2.93 5.77 -17.14
CA PHE A 64 1.90 4.80 -17.54
C PHE A 64 1.80 4.67 -19.07
N ILE A 65 1.80 5.78 -19.81
CA ILE A 65 1.79 5.77 -21.29
C ILE A 65 3.06 5.11 -21.83
N PHE A 66 4.22 5.39 -21.24
CA PHE A 66 5.47 4.72 -21.60
C PHE A 66 5.39 3.21 -21.35
N SER A 67 4.82 2.81 -20.20
CA SER A 67 4.60 1.40 -19.87
C SER A 67 3.62 0.72 -20.82
N GLN A 68 2.56 1.40 -21.23
CA GLN A 68 1.60 0.93 -22.25
C GLN A 68 2.31 0.70 -23.59
N TYR A 69 3.13 1.65 -24.03
CA TYR A 69 3.90 1.54 -25.27
C TYR A 69 4.88 0.36 -25.19
N LEU A 70 5.55 0.20 -24.05
CA LEU A 70 6.48 -0.91 -23.82
C LEU A 70 5.76 -2.27 -23.82
N VAL A 71 4.60 -2.39 -23.16
CA VAL A 71 3.77 -3.62 -23.19
C VAL A 71 3.30 -3.94 -24.61
N SER A 72 2.86 -2.92 -25.36
CA SER A 72 2.46 -3.08 -26.76
C SER A 72 3.62 -3.53 -27.65
N TRP A 73 4.85 -3.07 -27.36
CA TRP A 73 6.04 -3.47 -28.10
C TRP A 73 6.48 -4.90 -27.73
N LEU A 74 6.40 -5.26 -26.45
CA LEU A 74 6.81 -6.56 -25.92
C LEU A 74 5.74 -7.66 -26.04
N HIS A 75 4.51 -7.36 -26.50
CA HIS A 75 3.37 -8.30 -26.58
C HIS A 75 3.15 -9.12 -25.29
N LEU A 76 3.44 -8.51 -24.13
CA LEU A 76 3.29 -9.19 -22.85
C LEU A 76 1.79 -9.23 -22.49
N PRO A 77 1.22 -10.41 -22.10
CA PRO A 77 -0.17 -10.53 -21.66
C PRO A 77 -0.43 -9.90 -20.27
N LEU A 78 0.40 -8.94 -19.87
CA LEU A 78 0.38 -8.29 -18.56
C LEU A 78 -0.32 -6.93 -18.68
N PRO A 79 -1.23 -6.59 -17.76
CA PRO A 79 -1.83 -5.27 -17.73
C PRO A 79 -0.75 -4.20 -17.51
N ALA A 80 -0.84 -3.10 -18.26
CA ALA A 80 0.13 -2.01 -18.21
C ALA A 80 0.31 -1.41 -16.80
N ASN A 81 -0.71 -1.51 -15.94
CA ASN A 81 -0.69 -1.06 -14.55
C ASN A 81 0.41 -1.79 -13.74
N LEU A 82 0.57 -3.11 -13.95
CA LEU A 82 1.61 -3.90 -13.28
C LEU A 82 2.99 -3.50 -13.79
N VAL A 83 3.13 -3.31 -15.11
CA VAL A 83 4.40 -2.89 -15.72
C VAL A 83 4.81 -1.51 -15.23
N GLY A 84 3.86 -0.57 -15.12
CA GLY A 84 4.10 0.75 -14.54
C GLY A 84 4.58 0.68 -13.09
N MET A 85 4.01 -0.22 -12.27
CA MET A 85 4.48 -0.43 -10.89
C MET A 85 5.91 -0.95 -10.84
N VAL A 86 6.25 -1.96 -11.66
CA VAL A 86 7.61 -2.52 -11.74
C VAL A 86 8.61 -1.48 -12.25
N PHE A 87 8.23 -0.71 -13.26
CA PHE A 87 9.09 0.33 -13.83
C PHE A 87 9.34 1.46 -12.84
N MET A 88 8.30 1.89 -12.12
CA MET A 88 8.42 2.89 -11.08
C MET A 88 9.28 2.38 -9.91
N LEU A 89 9.16 1.11 -9.54
CA LEU A 89 10.04 0.46 -8.57
C LEU A 89 11.50 0.46 -9.06
N ALA A 90 11.75 0.13 -10.32
CA ALA A 90 13.09 0.17 -10.91
C ALA A 90 13.71 1.58 -10.84
N LEU A 91 12.95 2.63 -11.16
CA LEU A 91 13.40 4.03 -11.06
C LEU A 91 13.76 4.45 -9.62
N ILE A 92 13.01 3.96 -8.63
CA ILE A 92 13.30 4.19 -7.21
C ILE A 92 14.59 3.47 -6.80
N VAL A 93 14.75 2.20 -7.20
CA VAL A 93 15.94 1.39 -6.88
C VAL A 93 17.19 1.95 -7.56
N CYS A 94 17.08 2.40 -8.81
CA CYS A 94 18.13 3.12 -9.52
C CYS A 94 18.39 4.52 -8.95
N ARG A 95 17.66 4.95 -7.92
CA ARG A 95 17.82 6.22 -7.19
C ARG A 95 17.65 7.47 -8.08
N ILE A 96 16.99 7.31 -9.24
CA ILE A 96 16.70 8.37 -10.20
C ILE A 96 15.62 9.30 -9.64
N ILE A 97 14.64 8.74 -8.92
CA ILE A 97 13.52 9.49 -8.34
C ILE A 97 13.47 9.30 -6.81
N PRO A 98 13.52 10.38 -6.00
CA PRO A 98 13.42 10.28 -4.55
C PRO A 98 12.01 9.86 -4.10
N LEU A 99 11.95 8.88 -3.19
CA LEU A 99 10.69 8.31 -2.67
C LEU A 99 9.78 9.35 -1.97
N SER A 100 10.36 10.41 -1.42
CA SER A 100 9.62 11.47 -0.72
C SER A 100 8.72 12.27 -1.64
N TRP A 101 9.15 12.52 -2.88
CA TRP A 101 8.36 13.22 -3.89
C TRP A 101 7.19 12.36 -4.33
N VAL A 102 7.49 11.12 -4.73
CA VAL A 102 6.54 10.05 -5.06
C VAL A 102 5.39 9.96 -4.04
N ARG A 103 5.73 9.97 -2.74
CA ARG A 103 4.75 9.83 -1.67
C ARG A 103 3.77 11.00 -1.58
N ALA A 104 4.21 12.22 -1.90
CA ALA A 104 3.37 13.41 -1.82
C ALA A 104 2.23 13.37 -2.86
N GLY A 105 2.55 13.15 -4.15
CA GLY A 105 1.54 13.03 -5.20
C GLY A 105 0.65 11.79 -5.07
N ALA A 106 1.20 10.64 -4.65
CA ALA A 106 0.40 9.43 -4.41
C ALA A 106 -0.65 9.65 -3.31
N ARG A 107 -0.29 10.33 -2.20
CA ARG A 107 -1.23 10.63 -1.11
C ARG A 107 -2.36 11.54 -1.56
N TRP A 108 -2.08 12.50 -2.44
CA TRP A 108 -3.10 13.37 -3.02
C TRP A 108 -4.04 12.59 -3.96
N LEU A 109 -3.48 11.78 -4.86
CA LEU A 109 -4.27 10.97 -5.79
C LEU A 109 -5.15 9.94 -5.05
N LEU A 110 -4.64 9.37 -3.95
CA LEU A 110 -5.39 8.48 -3.06
C LEU A 110 -6.55 9.20 -2.36
N ALA A 111 -6.37 10.45 -1.93
CA ALA A 111 -7.47 11.24 -1.35
C ALA A 111 -8.58 11.50 -2.37
N GLU A 112 -8.20 11.71 -3.64
CA GLU A 112 -9.14 11.89 -4.76
C GLU A 112 -9.69 10.58 -5.35
N MET A 113 -9.24 9.40 -4.89
CA MET A 113 -9.83 8.12 -5.34
C MET A 113 -11.34 8.09 -5.11
N LEU A 114 -11.83 8.72 -4.03
CA LEU A 114 -13.25 8.89 -3.76
C LEU A 114 -13.96 9.69 -4.86
N LEU A 115 -13.33 10.74 -5.37
CA LEU A 115 -13.87 11.54 -6.48
C LEU A 115 -13.96 10.70 -7.77
N PHE A 116 -12.99 9.83 -8.04
CA PHE A 116 -13.03 8.92 -9.19
C PHE A 116 -14.01 7.75 -9.03
N PHE A 117 -14.37 7.38 -7.80
CA PHE A 117 -15.38 6.34 -7.56
C PHE A 117 -16.80 6.81 -7.89
N VAL A 118 -17.13 8.09 -7.72
CA VAL A 118 -18.49 8.60 -7.99
C VAL A 118 -18.88 8.38 -9.47
N PRO A 119 -18.10 8.81 -10.49
CA PRO A 119 -18.40 8.53 -11.89
C PRO A 119 -18.39 7.04 -12.23
N ALA A 120 -17.47 6.27 -11.64
CA ALA A 120 -17.37 4.83 -11.88
C ALA A 120 -18.64 4.09 -11.39
N VAL A 121 -19.12 4.40 -10.19
CA VAL A 121 -20.36 3.82 -9.64
C VAL A 121 -21.57 4.25 -10.47
N VAL A 122 -21.66 5.53 -10.87
CA VAL A 122 -22.76 6.02 -11.73
C VAL A 122 -22.78 5.31 -13.09
N ALA A 123 -21.61 5.04 -13.68
CA ALA A 123 -21.52 4.25 -14.90
C ALA A 123 -21.98 2.80 -14.69
N VAL A 124 -21.60 2.18 -13.57
CA VAL A 124 -22.00 0.81 -13.23
C VAL A 124 -23.50 0.70 -12.99
N VAL A 125 -24.13 1.65 -12.29
CA VAL A 125 -25.58 1.57 -12.01
C VAL A 125 -26.44 1.69 -13.27
N ASN A 126 -25.94 2.30 -14.34
CA ASN A 126 -26.63 2.29 -15.64
C ASN A 126 -26.80 0.87 -16.20
N TYR A 127 -25.87 -0.03 -15.89
CA TYR A 127 -25.90 -1.45 -16.26
C TYR A 127 -26.39 -2.36 -15.11
N ALA A 128 -26.89 -1.78 -14.01
CA ALA A 128 -27.31 -2.53 -12.82
C ALA A 128 -28.43 -3.54 -13.10
N HIS A 129 -29.25 -3.32 -14.13
CA HIS A 129 -30.31 -4.26 -14.49
C HIS A 129 -29.77 -5.64 -14.89
N LEU A 130 -28.61 -5.70 -15.57
CA LEU A 130 -27.93 -6.97 -15.86
C LEU A 130 -27.25 -7.53 -14.59
N LEU A 131 -26.71 -6.65 -13.74
CA LEU A 131 -26.11 -7.05 -12.46
C LEU A 131 -27.15 -7.56 -11.44
N LEU A 132 -28.43 -7.20 -11.51
CA LEU A 132 -29.41 -7.76 -10.57
C LEU A 132 -29.74 -9.22 -10.85
N VAL A 133 -29.72 -9.62 -12.13
CA VAL A 133 -29.99 -11.00 -12.55
C VAL A 133 -28.75 -11.88 -12.36
N ASP A 134 -27.58 -11.41 -12.79
CA ASP A 134 -26.33 -12.18 -12.73
C ASP A 134 -25.45 -11.87 -11.50
N GLY A 135 -25.72 -10.79 -10.79
CA GLY A 135 -24.86 -10.30 -9.70
C GLY A 135 -24.86 -11.20 -8.49
N TRP A 136 -25.91 -12.02 -8.27
CA TRP A 136 -25.87 -13.02 -7.21
C TRP A 136 -24.79 -14.08 -7.45
N ARG A 137 -24.62 -14.53 -8.71
CA ARG A 137 -23.52 -15.45 -9.09
C ARG A 137 -22.17 -14.76 -8.94
N ILE A 138 -22.05 -13.52 -9.42
CA ILE A 138 -20.79 -12.76 -9.36
C ILE A 138 -20.37 -12.52 -7.90
N PHE A 139 -21.30 -12.06 -7.06
CA PHE A 139 -21.05 -11.79 -5.64
C PHE A 139 -20.61 -13.05 -4.90
N SER A 140 -21.30 -14.17 -5.13
CA SER A 140 -20.96 -15.46 -4.52
C SER A 140 -19.56 -15.93 -4.94
N VAL A 141 -19.21 -15.83 -6.22
CA VAL A 141 -17.87 -16.21 -6.73
C VAL A 141 -16.78 -15.33 -6.12
N ILE A 142 -16.98 -14.01 -6.05
CA ILE A 142 -16.01 -13.08 -5.44
C ILE A 142 -15.84 -13.37 -3.94
N ALA A 143 -16.95 -13.54 -3.21
CA ALA A 143 -16.91 -13.81 -1.78
C ALA A 143 -16.18 -15.14 -1.48
N ILE A 144 -16.56 -16.22 -2.16
CA ILE A 144 -15.95 -17.54 -1.96
C ILE A 144 -14.47 -17.52 -2.36
N SER A 145 -14.13 -16.95 -3.52
CA SER A 145 -12.73 -16.90 -3.97
C SER A 145 -11.85 -16.07 -3.04
N THR A 146 -12.34 -14.92 -2.56
CA THR A 146 -11.60 -14.07 -1.61
C THR A 146 -11.38 -14.79 -0.27
N LEU A 147 -12.44 -15.40 0.28
CA LEU A 147 -12.33 -16.18 1.52
C LEU A 147 -11.39 -17.37 1.37
N MET A 148 -11.46 -18.07 0.23
CA MET A 148 -10.60 -19.21 -0.06
C MET A 148 -9.13 -18.80 -0.19
N VAL A 149 -8.83 -17.69 -0.89
CA VAL A 149 -7.46 -17.17 -1.01
C VAL A 149 -6.91 -16.75 0.34
N LEU A 150 -7.66 -15.96 1.11
CA LEU A 150 -7.24 -15.52 2.45
C LEU A 150 -7.06 -16.71 3.40
N GLY A 151 -7.98 -17.68 3.37
CA GLY A 151 -7.90 -18.90 4.17
C GLY A 151 -6.73 -19.80 3.79
N ALA A 152 -6.45 -19.95 2.49
CA ALA A 152 -5.31 -20.71 2.00
C ALA A 152 -3.99 -20.05 2.42
N THR A 153 -3.85 -18.73 2.27
CA THR A 153 -2.66 -18.00 2.72
C THR A 153 -2.47 -18.15 4.23
N ALA A 154 -3.52 -17.97 5.04
CA ALA A 154 -3.45 -18.16 6.49
C ALA A 154 -3.05 -19.59 6.87
N TRP A 155 -3.61 -20.60 6.19
CA TRP A 155 -3.33 -22.01 6.44
C TRP A 155 -1.88 -22.38 6.09
N VAL A 156 -1.37 -21.90 4.96
CA VAL A 156 0.03 -22.12 4.56
C VAL A 156 0.97 -21.50 5.59
N VAL A 157 0.69 -20.27 6.03
CA VAL A 157 1.52 -19.58 7.03
C VAL A 157 1.49 -20.30 8.38
N ASP A 158 0.33 -20.70 8.90
CA ASP A 158 0.24 -21.46 10.17
C ASP A 158 1.00 -22.79 10.08
N LYS A 159 0.90 -23.45 8.92
CA LYS A 159 1.58 -24.72 8.69
C LYS A 159 3.11 -24.54 8.65
N VAL A 160 3.62 -23.52 7.95
CA VAL A 160 5.05 -23.18 7.94
C VAL A 160 5.55 -22.83 9.34
N TYR A 161 4.82 -21.98 10.06
CA TYR A 161 5.17 -21.59 11.43
C TYR A 161 5.26 -22.80 12.38
N ARG A 162 4.29 -23.71 12.30
CA ARG A 162 4.27 -24.97 13.06
C ARG A 162 5.42 -25.90 12.68
N TYR A 163 5.84 -25.90 11.40
CA TYR A 163 7.01 -26.66 10.96
C TYR A 163 8.31 -26.08 11.53
N GLU A 164 8.47 -24.76 11.58
CA GLU A 164 9.65 -24.12 12.17
C GLU A 164 9.76 -24.40 13.68
N MET A 165 8.66 -24.30 14.44
CA MET A 165 8.70 -24.62 15.88
C MET A 165 8.95 -26.10 16.17
N SER A 166 8.54 -27.00 15.28
CA SER A 166 8.85 -28.43 15.41
C SER A 166 10.32 -28.77 15.11
N ARG A 167 11.06 -27.88 14.42
CA ARG A 167 12.50 -28.00 14.18
C ARG A 167 13.32 -27.55 15.39
N LEU A 168 12.95 -26.43 16.01
CA LEU A 168 13.64 -25.87 17.16
C LEU A 168 13.59 -26.75 18.42
N ASN A 169 12.54 -27.56 18.57
CA ASN A 169 12.39 -28.48 19.71
C ASN A 169 13.10 -29.84 19.51
N ARG A 170 13.87 -29.98 18.42
CA ARG A 170 14.57 -31.21 18.05
C ARG A 170 16.10 -31.07 18.10
N GLU A 171 16.59 -29.88 18.43
CA GLU A 171 17.98 -29.56 18.77
C GLU A 171 18.12 -29.40 20.29
#